data_AF-A0A0G1D2Z5-F1
#
_entry.id   AF-A0A0G1D2Z5-F1
#
_cell.length_a   1.000
_cell.length_b   1.000
_cell.length_c   1.000
_cell.angle_alpha   90.00
_cell.angle_beta   90.00
_cell.angle_gamma   90.00
#
_symmetry.space_group_name_H-M   'P 1'
#
loop_
_entity.id
_entity.type
_entity.pdbx_description
1 polymer ?
#
loop_
_entity_poly.entity_id
_entity_poly.type
_entity_poly.pdbx_seq_one_letter_code
_entity_poly.pdbx_strand_id
1 'polypeptide(L)'
;MAVEVLDAEKLAKSQAEKIACFFGAEIPEPGDWLFETAERNRQEELLAMAPFYLPKRQLAEGISFPGLKRPLDSWLYSQIKAGTVDPDADWLPGEWVLFDTTKRPDYNNGKQMYKDTPRFKGMLAMLRERSQITVPNAYEDVPRDSRFAVSADEIDGSSAAVARAVADILHIQVEQVSTPLYSSFNYIGNLAHPELGQANTWEWFRNNFGGGGRLCGGRSGGGGLSDVSYRWSGYRNGDIGFRLQVSSPAGA
;
A
#
# COMPACT_ATOMS: atom_id res chain seq x y z
N MET A 1 -27.32 -12.23 -3.74
CA MET A 1 -26.49 -11.04 -4.05
C MET A 1 -27.32 -9.82 -3.70
N ALA A 2 -27.10 -9.09 -2.59
CA ALA A 2 -28.13 -8.10 -2.25
C ALA A 2 -27.79 -6.88 -1.39
N VAL A 3 -26.73 -6.83 -0.57
CA VAL A 3 -26.51 -5.66 0.31
C VAL A 3 -25.07 -5.16 0.34
N GLU A 4 -24.08 -6.04 0.19
CA GLU A 4 -22.67 -5.69 0.47
C GLU A 4 -21.83 -5.46 -0.80
N VAL A 5 -22.11 -6.15 -1.91
CA VAL A 5 -21.64 -5.71 -3.25
C VAL A 5 -22.08 -4.27 -3.52
N LEU A 6 -23.28 -3.92 -3.05
CA LEU A 6 -23.84 -2.57 -3.07
C LEU A 6 -22.99 -1.57 -2.27
N ASP A 7 -22.24 -1.97 -1.24
CA ASP A 7 -21.40 -1.04 -0.47
C ASP A 7 -20.05 -0.78 -1.15
N ALA A 8 -19.43 -1.78 -1.79
CA ALA A 8 -18.26 -1.56 -2.64
C ALA A 8 -18.61 -0.74 -3.89
N GLU A 9 -19.75 -1.03 -4.55
CA GLU A 9 -20.27 -0.23 -5.67
C GLU A 9 -20.61 1.20 -5.25
N LYS A 10 -21.27 1.40 -4.10
CA LYS A 10 -21.51 2.75 -3.54
C LYS A 10 -20.20 3.45 -3.22
N LEU A 11 -19.21 2.76 -2.65
CA LEU A 11 -17.91 3.35 -2.37
C LEU A 11 -17.23 3.78 -3.67
N ALA A 12 -17.19 2.93 -4.69
CA ALA A 12 -16.64 3.27 -6.01
C ALA A 12 -17.38 4.47 -6.64
N LYS A 13 -18.72 4.50 -6.59
CA LYS A 13 -19.52 5.65 -7.03
C LYS A 13 -19.26 6.92 -6.21
N SER A 14 -19.07 6.81 -4.89
CA SER A 14 -18.73 7.95 -4.03
C SER A 14 -17.30 8.46 -4.26
N GLN A 15 -16.38 7.57 -4.65
CA GLN A 15 -15.05 7.96 -5.13
C GLN A 15 -15.19 8.75 -6.42
N ALA A 16 -16.17 8.42 -7.27
CA ALA A 16 -16.37 9.14 -8.52
C ALA A 16 -16.58 10.65 -8.29
N GLU A 17 -17.44 11.00 -7.33
CA GLU A 17 -17.72 12.39 -6.94
C GLU A 17 -16.50 13.06 -6.29
N LYS A 18 -15.80 12.35 -5.39
CA LYS A 18 -14.61 12.90 -4.69
C LYS A 18 -13.45 13.17 -5.64
N ILE A 19 -13.21 12.29 -6.60
CA ILE A 19 -12.13 12.40 -7.58
C ILE A 19 -12.48 13.44 -8.65
N ALA A 20 -13.76 13.54 -9.05
CA ALA A 20 -14.22 14.66 -9.88
C ALA A 20 -13.96 16.01 -9.18
N CYS A 21 -14.17 16.11 -7.85
CA CYS A 21 -13.78 17.30 -7.10
C CYS A 21 -12.25 17.49 -6.96
N PHE A 22 -11.47 16.40 -6.93
CA PHE A 22 -10.01 16.46 -6.76
C PHE A 22 -9.28 16.86 -8.06
N PHE A 23 -9.69 16.32 -9.21
CA PHE A 23 -9.01 16.50 -10.51
C PHE A 23 -9.88 17.10 -11.62
N GLY A 24 -11.20 17.15 -11.47
CA GLY A 24 -12.12 17.58 -12.54
C GLY A 24 -12.26 16.59 -13.69
N ALA A 25 -12.06 15.28 -13.45
CA ALA A 25 -12.05 14.25 -14.49
C ALA A 25 -13.22 13.26 -14.37
N GLU A 26 -13.69 12.76 -15.51
CA GLU A 26 -14.54 11.56 -15.58
C GLU A 26 -13.73 10.33 -15.17
N ILE A 27 -14.40 9.40 -14.49
CA ILE A 27 -13.76 8.22 -13.92
C ILE A 27 -14.25 7.01 -14.67
N PRO A 28 -13.34 6.17 -15.18
CA PRO A 28 -13.74 4.98 -15.91
C PRO A 28 -14.53 4.07 -14.97
N GLU A 29 -15.49 3.34 -15.53
CA GLU A 29 -16.21 2.34 -14.77
C GLU A 29 -15.24 1.28 -14.22
N PRO A 30 -15.36 0.89 -12.94
CA PRO A 30 -14.57 -0.21 -12.39
C PRO A 30 -14.95 -1.53 -13.07
N GLY A 31 -13.95 -2.33 -13.44
CA GLY A 31 -14.20 -3.67 -13.95
C GLY A 31 -14.69 -4.63 -12.86
N ASP A 32 -15.43 -5.68 -13.27
CA ASP A 32 -16.05 -6.67 -12.37
C ASP A 32 -15.06 -7.31 -11.38
N TRP A 33 -13.80 -7.49 -11.81
CA TRP A 33 -12.72 -8.05 -10.98
C TRP A 33 -12.58 -7.33 -9.63
N LEU A 34 -12.82 -6.02 -9.60
CA LEU A 34 -12.67 -5.18 -8.42
C LEU A 34 -13.69 -5.60 -7.35
N PHE A 35 -14.94 -5.77 -7.77
CA PHE A 35 -16.05 -6.15 -6.91
C PHE A 35 -15.97 -7.62 -6.49
N GLU A 36 -15.61 -8.50 -7.42
CA GLU A 36 -15.39 -9.92 -7.11
C GLU A 36 -14.27 -10.10 -6.08
N THR A 37 -13.16 -9.40 -6.25
CA THR A 37 -12.02 -9.49 -5.33
C THR A 37 -12.34 -8.85 -3.98
N ALA A 38 -13.06 -7.72 -3.96
CA ALA A 38 -13.51 -7.09 -2.72
C ALA A 38 -14.44 -8.02 -1.93
N GLU A 39 -15.37 -8.70 -2.61
CA GLU A 39 -16.28 -9.65 -1.99
C GLU A 39 -15.53 -10.87 -1.44
N ARG A 40 -14.56 -11.44 -2.16
CA ARG A 40 -13.71 -12.52 -1.64
C ARG A 40 -12.91 -12.09 -0.42
N ASN A 41 -12.31 -10.89 -0.46
CA ASN A 41 -11.58 -10.33 0.69
C ASN A 41 -12.49 -10.17 1.93
N ARG A 42 -13.75 -9.78 1.72
CA ARG A 42 -14.75 -9.65 2.79
C ARG A 42 -15.13 -11.02 3.35
N GLN A 43 -15.42 -12.00 2.49
CA GLN A 43 -15.78 -13.36 2.89
C GLN A 43 -14.67 -14.06 3.68
N GLU A 44 -13.42 -13.82 3.29
CA GLU A 44 -12.24 -14.31 3.99
C GLU A 44 -11.88 -13.48 5.23
N GLU A 45 -12.55 -12.36 5.46
CA GLU A 45 -12.22 -11.37 6.48
C GLU A 45 -10.71 -11.06 6.46
N LEU A 46 -10.13 -10.82 5.27
CA LEU A 46 -8.67 -10.78 5.12
C LEU A 46 -8.10 -9.41 5.51
N LEU A 47 -8.46 -8.35 4.79
CA LEU A 47 -7.92 -7.00 5.01
C LEU A 47 -9.03 -5.94 4.93
N ALA A 48 -8.77 -4.74 5.46
CA ALA A 48 -9.66 -3.59 5.33
C ALA A 48 -9.50 -2.91 3.96
N MET A 49 -9.84 -3.64 2.90
CA MET A 49 -9.71 -3.18 1.51
C MET A 49 -10.85 -2.26 1.11
N ALA A 50 -10.52 -1.15 0.45
CA ALA A 50 -11.50 -0.26 -0.17
C ALA A 50 -11.09 0.10 -1.61
N PRO A 51 -12.05 0.30 -2.53
CA PRO A 51 -11.75 0.65 -3.91
C PRO A 51 -11.33 2.12 -4.04
N PHE A 52 -10.29 2.38 -4.82
CA PHE A 52 -9.85 3.71 -5.23
C PHE A 52 -9.50 3.73 -6.71
N TYR A 53 -9.90 4.80 -7.41
CA TYR A 53 -9.37 5.08 -8.73
C TYR A 53 -8.15 6.00 -8.62
N LEU A 54 -7.06 5.57 -9.23
CA LEU A 54 -5.80 6.31 -9.33
C LEU A 54 -5.73 6.92 -10.74
N PRO A 55 -6.11 8.18 -10.95
CA PRO A 55 -6.16 8.76 -12.30
C PRO A 55 -4.76 8.84 -12.91
N LYS A 56 -4.66 8.67 -14.23
CA LYS A 56 -3.38 8.74 -14.93
C LYS A 56 -2.85 10.17 -14.92
N ARG A 57 -2.01 10.49 -13.93
CA ARG A 57 -1.59 11.86 -13.66
C ARG A 57 -0.20 11.88 -13.02
N GLN A 58 0.65 12.79 -13.51
CA GLN A 58 1.90 13.12 -12.84
C GLN A 58 1.65 14.06 -11.67
N LEU A 59 2.19 13.72 -10.51
CA LEU A 59 2.27 14.57 -9.33
C LEU A 59 3.61 15.32 -9.34
N ALA A 60 3.83 16.12 -10.40
CA ALA A 60 5.10 16.79 -10.65
C ALA A 60 5.49 17.81 -9.56
N GLU A 61 6.78 18.09 -9.45
CA GLU A 61 7.31 19.09 -8.52
C GLU A 61 6.65 20.47 -8.73
N GLY A 62 6.15 21.07 -7.65
CA GLY A 62 5.48 22.37 -7.70
C GLY A 62 4.04 22.34 -8.23
N ILE A 63 3.49 21.18 -8.58
CA ILE A 63 2.07 21.07 -8.92
C ILE A 63 1.20 21.25 -7.67
N SER A 64 0.07 21.92 -7.83
CA SER A 64 -0.93 22.10 -6.77
C SER A 64 -2.30 21.74 -7.31
N PHE A 65 -3.00 20.88 -6.56
CA PHE A 65 -4.42 20.59 -6.76
C PHE A 65 -5.16 20.96 -5.47
N PRO A 66 -6.45 21.34 -5.52
CA PRO A 66 -7.20 21.71 -4.32
C PRO A 66 -7.14 20.67 -3.20
N GLY A 67 -7.10 19.38 -3.55
CA GLY A 67 -7.00 18.27 -2.59
C GLY A 67 -5.57 17.87 -2.19
N LEU A 68 -4.53 18.35 -2.87
CA LEU A 68 -3.13 17.98 -2.60
C LEU A 68 -2.54 18.87 -1.49
N LYS A 69 -2.86 18.54 -0.24
CA LYS A 69 -2.38 19.27 0.95
C LYS A 69 -0.93 18.95 1.32
N ARG A 70 -0.48 17.75 0.97
CA ARG A 70 0.85 17.20 1.25
C ARG A 70 1.46 16.69 -0.06
N PRO A 71 2.23 17.51 -0.79
CA PRO A 71 2.88 17.08 -2.04
C PRO A 71 3.94 16.00 -1.76
N LEU A 72 4.44 15.35 -2.81
CA LEU A 72 5.57 14.42 -2.69
C LEU A 72 6.83 15.18 -2.24
N ASP A 73 7.76 14.48 -1.58
CA ASP A 73 9.02 15.08 -1.12
C ASP A 73 9.86 15.61 -2.29
N SER A 74 10.43 16.80 -2.14
CA SER A 74 11.45 17.35 -3.05
C SER A 74 12.63 16.40 -3.31
N TRP A 75 13.01 15.63 -2.29
CA TRP A 75 14.05 14.61 -2.39
C TRP A 75 13.69 13.56 -3.45
N LEU A 76 12.44 13.10 -3.53
CA LEU A 76 12.02 12.12 -4.54
C LEU A 76 12.32 12.62 -5.96
N TYR A 77 11.96 13.87 -6.29
CA TYR A 77 12.21 14.42 -7.61
C TYR A 77 13.70 14.50 -7.94
N SER A 78 14.55 14.79 -6.95
CA SER A 78 16.01 14.75 -7.14
C SER A 78 16.51 13.35 -7.49
N GLN A 79 15.93 12.31 -6.89
CA GLN A 79 16.30 10.92 -7.12
C GLN A 79 15.79 10.40 -8.48
N ILE A 80 14.57 10.79 -8.87
CA ILE A 80 14.03 10.53 -10.22
C ILE A 80 14.95 11.15 -11.28
N LYS A 81 15.33 12.43 -11.12
CA LYS A 81 16.25 13.14 -12.05
C LYS A 81 17.64 12.47 -12.11
N ALA A 82 18.10 11.91 -11.00
CA ALA A 82 19.36 11.18 -10.92
C ALA A 82 19.29 9.75 -11.49
N GLY A 83 18.10 9.25 -11.84
CA GLY A 83 17.90 7.87 -12.28
C GLY A 83 18.11 6.83 -11.17
N THR A 84 18.03 7.25 -9.91
CA THR A 84 18.18 6.35 -8.75
C THR A 84 16.85 5.80 -8.26
N VAL A 85 15.72 6.32 -8.72
CA VAL A 85 14.36 5.83 -8.44
C VAL A 85 13.65 5.59 -9.77
N ASP A 86 12.63 4.73 -9.76
CA ASP A 86 11.78 4.50 -10.94
C ASP A 86 11.35 5.83 -11.59
N PRO A 87 11.46 5.97 -12.93
CA PRO A 87 11.20 7.23 -13.63
C PRO A 87 9.74 7.68 -13.53
N ASP A 88 8.82 6.78 -13.17
CA ASP A 88 7.40 7.00 -12.99
C ASP A 88 6.98 7.01 -11.50
N ALA A 89 7.92 7.13 -10.56
CA ALA A 89 7.61 7.15 -9.13
C ALA A 89 6.75 8.35 -8.68
N ASP A 90 6.68 9.42 -9.48
CA ASP A 90 5.77 10.56 -9.29
C ASP A 90 4.47 10.45 -10.12
N TRP A 91 4.21 9.32 -10.78
CA TRP A 91 2.99 9.09 -11.55
C TRP A 91 1.98 8.26 -10.78
N LEU A 92 0.70 8.59 -11.01
CA LEU A 92 -0.42 7.73 -10.72
C LEU A 92 -0.73 6.85 -11.95
N PRO A 93 -1.00 5.54 -11.76
CA PRO A 93 -1.00 4.55 -12.84
C PRO A 93 -2.19 4.62 -13.82
N GLY A 94 -3.32 5.25 -13.45
CA GLY A 94 -4.50 5.26 -14.31
C GLY A 94 -5.42 4.05 -14.16
N GLU A 95 -5.48 3.43 -12.98
CA GLU A 95 -6.20 2.18 -12.74
C GLU A 95 -7.07 2.23 -11.48
N TRP A 96 -8.04 1.31 -11.41
CA TRP A 96 -8.72 0.99 -10.16
C TRP A 96 -7.87 0.04 -9.32
N VAL A 97 -7.90 0.25 -8.01
CA VAL A 97 -7.20 -0.61 -7.04
C VAL A 97 -8.08 -0.89 -5.83
N LEU A 98 -7.88 -2.04 -5.18
CA LEU A 98 -8.26 -2.24 -3.78
C LEU A 98 -7.07 -1.87 -2.91
N PHE A 99 -7.25 -0.94 -1.99
CA PHE A 99 -6.19 -0.44 -1.12
C PHE A 99 -6.49 -0.78 0.33
N ASP A 100 -5.50 -1.28 1.07
CA ASP A 100 -5.62 -1.55 2.49
C ASP A 100 -5.63 -0.23 3.30
N THR A 101 -6.80 0.05 3.86
CA THR A 101 -7.08 1.26 4.65
C THR A 101 -6.77 1.10 6.14
N THR A 102 -6.20 -0.04 6.56
CA THR A 102 -5.87 -0.27 7.97
C THR A 102 -4.98 0.84 8.52
N LYS A 103 -5.42 1.44 9.63
CA LYS A 103 -4.67 2.50 10.31
C LYS A 103 -3.34 1.95 10.84
N ARG A 104 -2.24 2.62 10.46
CA ARG A 104 -0.89 2.28 10.91
C ARG A 104 -0.71 2.63 12.39
N PRO A 105 -0.11 1.75 13.22
CA PRO A 105 0.16 2.04 14.62
C PRO A 105 1.42 2.91 14.80
N ASP A 106 1.47 3.66 15.90
CA ASP A 106 2.71 4.27 16.38
C ASP A 106 3.68 3.20 16.91
N TYR A 107 4.96 3.52 16.88
CA TYR A 107 6.05 2.69 17.36
C TYR A 107 5.91 2.42 18.85
N ASN A 108 6.09 1.16 19.23
CA ASN A 108 5.96 0.72 20.61
C ASN A 108 7.07 -0.29 20.94
N ASN A 109 8.33 0.12 20.77
CA ASN A 109 9.50 -0.69 21.09
C ASN A 109 9.46 -2.08 20.44
N GLY A 110 9.07 -2.14 19.16
CA GLY A 110 8.92 -3.40 18.41
C GLY A 110 7.57 -4.11 18.59
N LYS A 111 6.74 -3.71 19.56
CA LYS A 111 5.47 -4.38 19.91
C LYS A 111 4.25 -3.76 19.24
N GLN A 112 4.45 -2.80 18.34
CA GLN A 112 3.36 -2.15 17.61
C GLN A 112 2.67 -3.13 16.66
N MET A 113 1.34 -3.01 16.58
CA MET A 113 0.47 -3.94 15.86
C MET A 113 -0.58 -3.17 15.07
N TYR A 114 -0.74 -3.52 13.79
CA TYR A 114 -1.90 -3.12 13.03
C TYR A 114 -3.15 -3.79 13.64
N LYS A 115 -4.31 -3.14 13.48
CA LYS A 115 -5.60 -3.72 13.89
C LYS A 115 -6.11 -4.73 12.85
N ASP A 116 -5.28 -5.73 12.58
CA ASP A 116 -5.53 -6.74 11.56
C ASP A 116 -6.60 -7.75 12.00
N THR A 117 -7.24 -8.35 11.00
CA THR A 117 -8.17 -9.44 11.22
C THR A 117 -7.43 -10.69 11.73
N PRO A 118 -8.12 -11.61 12.42
CA PRO A 118 -7.53 -12.88 12.84
C PRO A 118 -6.96 -13.69 11.67
N ARG A 119 -7.61 -13.63 10.49
CA ARG A 119 -7.18 -14.34 9.28
C ARG A 119 -5.80 -13.88 8.82
N PHE A 120 -5.60 -12.57 8.67
CA PHE A 120 -4.32 -12.03 8.21
C PHE A 120 -3.20 -12.22 9.23
N LYS A 121 -3.49 -12.06 10.52
CA LYS A 121 -2.56 -12.36 11.61
C LYS A 121 -2.10 -13.82 11.60
N GLY A 122 -3.04 -14.75 11.46
CA GLY A 122 -2.76 -16.18 11.36
C GLY A 122 -1.90 -16.52 10.14
N MET A 123 -2.18 -15.88 8.99
CA MET A 123 -1.35 -16.03 7.79
C MET A 123 0.11 -15.64 8.05
N LEU A 124 0.36 -14.45 8.63
CA LEU A 124 1.73 -13.99 8.94
C LEU A 124 2.44 -14.91 9.94
N ALA A 125 1.73 -15.37 10.97
CA ALA A 125 2.27 -16.30 11.95
C ALA A 125 2.69 -17.63 11.30
N MET A 126 1.87 -18.19 10.40
CA MET A 126 2.20 -19.41 9.66
C MET A 126 3.39 -19.21 8.72
N LEU A 127 3.48 -18.08 8.02
CA LEU A 127 4.63 -17.78 7.15
C LEU A 127 5.93 -17.74 7.95
N ARG A 128 5.91 -17.17 9.16
CA ARG A 128 7.07 -17.18 10.07
C ARG A 128 7.39 -18.57 10.60
N GLU A 129 6.38 -19.34 10.99
CA GLU A 129 6.55 -20.72 11.46
C GLU A 129 7.21 -21.60 10.39
N ARG A 130 6.85 -21.39 9.12
CA ARG A 130 7.44 -22.08 7.96
C ARG A 130 8.77 -21.48 7.49
N SER A 131 9.32 -20.49 8.19
CA SER A 131 10.55 -19.78 7.81
C SER A 131 10.49 -19.14 6.41
N GLN A 132 9.29 -18.83 5.91
CA GLN A 132 9.09 -18.16 4.62
C GLN A 132 9.23 -16.64 4.75
N ILE A 133 8.98 -16.10 5.94
CA ILE A 133 9.38 -14.76 6.34
C ILE A 133 10.08 -14.83 7.70
N THR A 134 11.06 -13.97 7.96
CA THR A 134 11.89 -14.04 9.19
C THR A 134 11.84 -12.75 9.99
N VAL A 135 11.98 -12.84 11.32
CA VAL A 135 12.26 -11.69 12.18
C VAL A 135 13.72 -11.79 12.65
N PRO A 136 14.58 -10.80 12.39
CA PRO A 136 15.96 -10.82 12.88
C PRO A 136 16.03 -10.79 14.41
N ASN A 137 17.07 -11.37 15.00
CA ASN A 137 17.28 -11.37 16.46
C ASN A 137 17.28 -9.95 17.06
N ALA A 138 17.75 -8.95 16.32
CA ALA A 138 17.72 -7.55 16.75
C ALA A 138 16.30 -6.98 16.98
N TYR A 139 15.26 -7.70 16.54
CA TYR A 139 13.86 -7.32 16.63
C TYR A 139 13.01 -8.45 17.24
N GLU A 140 13.57 -9.23 18.19
CA GLU A 140 12.91 -10.38 18.81
C GLU A 140 11.58 -10.05 19.51
N ASP A 141 11.40 -8.80 19.94
CA ASP A 141 10.16 -8.30 20.53
C ASP A 141 9.01 -8.15 19.51
N VAL A 142 9.28 -8.23 18.19
CA VAL A 142 8.26 -8.12 17.15
C VAL A 142 7.35 -9.36 17.18
N PRO A 143 6.03 -9.19 17.40
CA PRO A 143 5.11 -10.31 17.45
C PRO A 143 5.09 -11.11 16.14
N ARG A 144 4.90 -12.43 16.26
CA ARG A 144 4.88 -13.36 15.10
C ARG A 144 3.72 -13.12 14.13
N ASP A 145 2.69 -12.39 14.54
CA ASP A 145 1.55 -12.01 13.71
C ASP A 145 1.62 -10.54 13.28
N SER A 146 2.73 -9.84 13.52
CA SER A 146 2.93 -8.44 13.17
C SER A 146 3.31 -8.25 11.71
N ARG A 147 2.94 -7.11 11.13
CA ARG A 147 3.41 -6.69 9.80
C ARG A 147 4.82 -6.10 9.78
N PHE A 148 5.40 -5.85 10.95
CA PHE A 148 6.72 -5.24 11.08
C PHE A 148 7.86 -6.26 10.93
N ALA A 149 9.06 -5.77 10.64
CA ALA A 149 10.26 -6.57 10.40
C ALA A 149 10.13 -7.61 9.27
N VAL A 150 9.25 -7.33 8.29
CA VAL A 150 9.18 -8.07 7.03
C VAL A 150 9.90 -7.24 5.95
N SER A 151 10.78 -7.88 5.19
CA SER A 151 11.52 -7.23 4.11
C SER A 151 10.65 -7.02 2.89
N ALA A 152 11.01 -6.05 2.05
CA ALA A 152 10.28 -5.83 0.80
C ALA A 152 10.32 -7.05 -0.14
N ASP A 153 11.42 -7.81 -0.15
CA ASP A 153 11.57 -9.05 -0.94
C ASP A 153 10.63 -10.18 -0.46
N GLU A 154 10.23 -10.15 0.82
CA GLU A 154 9.26 -11.10 1.38
C GLU A 154 7.81 -10.68 1.13
N ILE A 155 7.58 -9.40 0.80
CA ILE A 155 6.25 -8.81 0.60
C ILE A 155 5.87 -8.82 -0.87
N ASP A 156 6.71 -8.27 -1.74
CA ASP A 156 6.41 -7.95 -3.13
C ASP A 156 7.18 -8.80 -4.14
N GLY A 157 6.51 -9.14 -5.24
CA GLY A 157 7.06 -9.91 -6.36
C GLY A 157 6.51 -11.33 -6.43
N SER A 158 6.66 -11.97 -7.59
CA SER A 158 6.02 -13.27 -7.88
C SER A 158 6.50 -14.43 -7.01
N SER A 159 7.66 -14.28 -6.34
CA SER A 159 8.19 -15.27 -5.40
C SER A 159 8.00 -14.90 -3.93
N ALA A 160 7.46 -13.71 -3.63
CA ALA A 160 7.31 -13.21 -2.27
C ALA A 160 6.22 -13.98 -1.51
N ALA A 161 6.54 -14.38 -0.28
CA ALA A 161 5.69 -15.25 0.52
C ALA A 161 4.34 -14.58 0.87
N VAL A 162 4.34 -13.28 1.17
CA VAL A 162 3.12 -12.55 1.54
C VAL A 162 2.20 -12.38 0.32
N ALA A 163 2.72 -11.87 -0.81
CA ALA A 163 1.93 -11.70 -2.02
C ALA A 163 1.29 -13.01 -2.48
N ARG A 164 2.05 -14.11 -2.47
CA ARG A 164 1.53 -15.45 -2.83
C ARG A 164 0.42 -15.91 -1.90
N ALA A 165 0.60 -15.80 -0.59
CA ALA A 165 -0.40 -16.22 0.37
C ALA A 165 -1.71 -15.42 0.24
N VAL A 166 -1.62 -14.12 0.01
CA VAL A 166 -2.80 -13.26 -0.21
C VAL A 166 -3.47 -13.60 -1.54
N ALA A 167 -2.70 -13.79 -2.61
CA ALA A 167 -3.22 -14.16 -3.92
C ALA A 167 -3.95 -15.51 -3.89
N ASP A 168 -3.40 -16.50 -3.18
CA ASP A 168 -4.01 -17.82 -2.98
C ASP A 168 -5.34 -17.72 -2.24
N ILE A 169 -5.41 -16.93 -1.16
CA ILE A 169 -6.63 -16.70 -0.37
C ILE A 169 -7.72 -16.02 -1.20
N LEU A 170 -7.35 -15.03 -2.02
CA LEU A 170 -8.30 -14.24 -2.83
C LEU A 170 -8.60 -14.87 -4.20
N HIS A 171 -7.93 -15.96 -4.56
CA HIS A 171 -8.01 -16.61 -5.87
C HIS A 171 -7.72 -15.63 -7.02
N ILE A 172 -6.63 -14.87 -6.90
CA ILE A 172 -6.14 -13.91 -7.90
C ILE A 172 -4.70 -14.25 -8.30
N GLN A 173 -4.16 -13.56 -9.31
CA GLN A 173 -2.76 -13.72 -9.70
C GLN A 173 -1.85 -12.98 -8.72
N VAL A 174 -0.66 -13.53 -8.46
CA VAL A 174 0.30 -12.94 -7.50
C VAL A 174 0.74 -11.55 -7.94
N GLU A 175 0.84 -11.30 -9.24
CA GLU A 175 1.22 -10.02 -9.83
C GLU A 175 0.22 -8.89 -9.53
N GLN A 176 -1.01 -9.23 -9.13
CA GLN A 176 -2.01 -8.24 -8.73
C GLN A 176 -1.75 -7.72 -7.31
N VAL A 177 -1.04 -8.46 -6.46
CA VAL A 177 -0.78 -8.10 -5.05
C VAL A 177 0.56 -7.40 -4.91
N SER A 178 0.56 -6.19 -4.38
CA SER A 178 1.80 -5.45 -4.08
C SER A 178 1.63 -4.46 -2.92
N THR A 179 2.72 -3.95 -2.36
CA THR A 179 2.69 -2.67 -1.65
C THR A 179 2.38 -1.52 -2.62
N PRO A 180 1.77 -0.42 -2.17
CA PRO A 180 1.42 0.67 -3.08
C PRO A 180 2.67 1.38 -3.63
N LEU A 181 2.50 2.07 -4.76
CA LEU A 181 3.43 3.14 -5.15
C LEU A 181 3.39 4.25 -4.09
N TYR A 182 4.51 4.92 -3.88
CA TYR A 182 4.57 6.08 -3.00
C TYR A 182 3.60 7.20 -3.46
N SER A 183 3.50 7.44 -4.76
CA SER A 183 2.52 8.36 -5.36
C SER A 183 1.07 7.99 -5.02
N SER A 184 0.72 6.69 -5.12
CA SER A 184 -0.61 6.18 -4.76
C SER A 184 -0.90 6.37 -3.27
N PHE A 185 0.06 6.02 -2.40
CA PHE A 185 -0.06 6.22 -0.95
C PHE A 185 -0.29 7.69 -0.60
N ASN A 186 0.52 8.59 -1.15
CA ASN A 186 0.42 10.03 -0.92
C ASN A 186 -0.94 10.57 -1.41
N TYR A 187 -1.35 10.19 -2.61
CA TYR A 187 -2.62 10.61 -3.20
C TYR A 187 -3.82 10.16 -2.37
N ILE A 188 -3.92 8.86 -2.04
CA ILE A 188 -5.02 8.33 -1.22
C ILE A 188 -5.04 8.99 0.17
N GLY A 189 -3.87 9.24 0.75
CA GLY A 189 -3.76 9.94 2.02
C GLY A 189 -4.29 11.37 1.97
N ASN A 190 -4.02 12.10 0.89
CA ASN A 190 -4.56 13.45 0.68
C ASN A 190 -6.06 13.44 0.38
N LEU A 191 -6.53 12.44 -0.38
CA LEU A 191 -7.91 12.33 -0.83
C LEU A 191 -8.86 11.95 0.31
N ALA A 192 -8.52 10.91 1.09
CA ALA A 192 -9.46 10.26 2.00
C ALA A 192 -8.87 9.81 3.33
N HIS A 193 -7.57 9.51 3.39
CA HIS A 193 -6.94 8.90 4.56
C HIS A 193 -5.76 9.72 5.12
N PRO A 194 -5.99 10.95 5.63
CA PRO A 194 -4.90 11.79 6.16
C PRO A 194 -4.17 11.15 7.34
N GLU A 195 -4.79 10.19 8.02
CA GLU A 195 -4.18 9.40 9.10
C GLU A 195 -3.01 8.51 8.65
N LEU A 196 -2.85 8.21 7.36
CA LEU A 196 -1.70 7.42 6.89
C LEU A 196 -0.36 8.12 7.14
N GLY A 197 -0.37 9.45 7.24
CA GLY A 197 0.81 10.26 7.55
C GLY A 197 0.97 10.63 9.02
N GLN A 198 0.15 10.08 9.93
CA GLN A 198 0.12 10.51 11.34
C GLN A 198 0.93 9.59 12.27
N ALA A 199 1.16 8.34 11.89
CA ALA A 199 1.93 7.39 12.68
C ALA A 199 3.44 7.64 12.55
N ASN A 200 4.18 7.47 13.65
CA ASN A 200 5.64 7.68 13.70
C ASN A 200 6.49 6.49 13.23
N THR A 201 5.85 5.45 12.69
CA THR A 201 6.42 4.29 12.00
C THR A 201 6.49 4.50 10.48
N TRP A 202 7.20 3.63 9.77
CA TRP A 202 7.36 3.64 8.31
C TRP A 202 6.60 2.50 7.62
N GLU A 203 6.32 2.65 6.32
CA GLU A 203 5.84 1.55 5.46
C GLU A 203 6.69 1.41 4.20
N TRP A 204 6.82 0.18 3.71
CA TRP A 204 7.39 -0.12 2.40
C TRP A 204 6.50 0.36 1.24
N PHE A 205 7.13 0.75 0.14
CA PHE A 205 6.51 1.03 -1.15
C PHE A 205 7.20 0.23 -2.24
N ARG A 206 6.45 -0.12 -3.30
CA ARG A 206 6.97 -0.97 -4.38
C ARG A 206 7.98 -0.26 -5.28
N ASN A 207 8.19 1.04 -5.13
CA ASN A 207 9.17 1.78 -5.94
C ASN A 207 10.60 1.28 -5.67
N ASN A 208 11.35 1.00 -6.73
CA ASN A 208 12.76 0.64 -6.64
C ASN A 208 13.61 1.87 -6.29
N PHE A 209 14.71 1.60 -5.60
CA PHE A 209 15.78 2.57 -5.36
C PHE A 209 17.15 1.94 -5.67
N GLY A 210 17.83 2.45 -6.68
CA GLY A 210 19.11 1.94 -7.16
C GLY A 210 19.03 0.47 -7.57
N GLY A 211 20.12 -0.28 -7.37
CA GLY A 211 20.21 -1.69 -7.77
C GLY A 211 19.69 -2.73 -6.76
N GLY A 212 19.11 -2.30 -5.63
CA GLY A 212 18.70 -3.25 -4.58
C GLY A 212 17.96 -2.64 -3.38
N GLY A 213 17.52 -1.39 -3.49
CA GLY A 213 16.72 -0.71 -2.49
C GLY A 213 15.25 -0.64 -2.87
N ARG A 214 14.41 -0.34 -1.89
CA ARG A 214 13.01 0.02 -2.05
C ARG A 214 12.73 1.31 -1.29
N LEU A 215 11.78 2.08 -1.78
CA LEU A 215 11.30 3.23 -1.03
C LEU A 215 10.53 2.78 0.22
N CYS A 216 10.63 3.57 1.27
CA CYS A 216 9.80 3.46 2.46
C CYS A 216 9.48 4.86 2.98
N GLY A 217 8.33 5.06 3.60
CA GLY A 217 7.92 6.40 4.02
C GLY A 217 6.69 6.47 4.91
N GLY A 218 6.13 7.67 4.97
CA GLY A 218 4.88 7.97 5.66
C GLY A 218 5.03 8.46 7.10
N ARG A 219 6.25 8.50 7.66
CA ARG A 219 6.49 8.72 9.09
C ARG A 219 6.14 10.17 9.49
N SER A 220 5.32 10.34 10.52
CA SER A 220 4.85 11.67 10.95
C SER A 220 5.98 12.62 11.37
N GLY A 221 7.02 12.08 12.01
CA GLY A 221 8.19 12.86 12.43
C GLY A 221 9.05 13.42 11.29
N GLY A 222 8.89 12.94 10.06
CA GLY A 222 9.65 13.41 8.89
C GLY A 222 8.79 14.04 7.78
N GLY A 223 7.51 14.31 8.03
CA GLY A 223 6.62 14.96 7.05
C GLY A 223 5.33 14.20 6.75
N GLY A 224 5.14 13.02 7.33
CA GLY A 224 3.91 12.23 7.19
C GLY A 224 3.74 11.73 5.76
N LEU A 225 2.64 12.10 5.10
CA LEU A 225 2.38 11.70 3.71
C LEU A 225 3.47 12.12 2.73
N SER A 226 4.23 13.17 3.06
CA SER A 226 5.35 13.67 2.26
C SER A 226 6.68 13.01 2.65
N ASP A 227 6.79 12.27 3.75
CA ASP A 227 8.06 11.67 4.17
C ASP A 227 8.37 10.41 3.34
N VAL A 228 9.54 10.38 2.71
CA VAL A 228 10.03 9.23 1.96
C VAL A 228 11.55 9.12 2.07
N SER A 229 12.01 7.88 2.16
CA SER A 229 13.40 7.49 2.19
C SER A 229 13.56 6.15 1.49
N TYR A 230 14.70 5.50 1.67
CA TYR A 230 14.95 4.17 1.12
C TYR A 230 15.69 3.29 2.13
N ARG A 231 15.57 1.98 1.90
CA ARG A 231 16.34 0.94 2.58
C ARG A 231 16.63 -0.18 1.57
N TRP A 232 17.61 -1.03 1.89
CA TRP A 232 17.85 -2.26 1.14
C TRP A 232 16.60 -3.14 1.16
N SER A 233 16.23 -3.73 0.02
CA SER A 233 14.98 -4.47 -0.13
C SER A 233 14.87 -5.66 0.82
N GLY A 234 16.00 -6.35 1.09
CA GLY A 234 16.11 -7.44 2.06
C GLY A 234 16.23 -7.00 3.52
N TYR A 235 16.26 -5.70 3.80
CA TYR A 235 16.35 -5.18 5.17
C TYR A 235 15.05 -5.43 5.93
N ARG A 236 15.17 -5.89 7.17
CA ARG A 236 14.04 -6.19 8.06
C ARG A 236 14.15 -5.29 9.26
N ASN A 237 13.27 -4.31 9.39
CA ASN A 237 13.30 -3.33 10.47
C ASN A 237 12.02 -3.42 11.30
N GLY A 238 12.17 -3.48 12.63
CA GLY A 238 11.04 -3.43 13.55
C GLY A 238 10.21 -2.15 13.51
N ASP A 239 10.64 -1.09 12.82
CA ASP A 239 9.88 0.17 12.64
C ASP A 239 9.30 0.35 11.22
N ILE A 240 9.54 -0.61 10.31
CA ILE A 240 8.98 -0.59 8.95
C ILE A 240 7.96 -1.72 8.83
N GLY A 241 6.70 -1.33 8.61
CA GLY A 241 5.59 -2.23 8.30
C GLY A 241 5.24 -2.20 6.82
N PHE A 242 4.05 -2.70 6.48
CA PHE A 242 3.54 -2.63 5.13
C PHE A 242 2.01 -2.63 5.09
N ARG A 243 1.49 -2.14 3.98
CA ARG A 243 0.10 -2.26 3.56
C ARG A 243 0.07 -2.83 2.15
N LEU A 244 -1.03 -3.50 1.80
CA LEU A 244 -1.18 -4.11 0.49
C LEU A 244 -2.17 -3.34 -0.37
N GLN A 245 -2.00 -3.52 -1.67
CA GLN A 245 -2.85 -3.05 -2.74
C GLN A 245 -3.08 -4.23 -3.70
N VAL A 246 -4.30 -4.33 -4.24
CA VAL A 246 -4.61 -5.21 -5.36
C VAL A 246 -4.91 -4.36 -6.59
N SER A 247 -4.12 -4.52 -7.65
CA SER A 247 -4.28 -3.85 -8.94
C SER A 247 -5.08 -4.73 -9.92
N SER A 248 -5.49 -4.14 -11.05
CA SER A 248 -6.24 -4.87 -12.08
C SER A 248 -5.45 -6.04 -12.68
N PRO A 249 -6.13 -7.10 -13.13
CA PRO A 249 -5.49 -8.17 -13.91
C PRO A 249 -4.77 -7.62 -15.15
N ALA A 250 -3.65 -8.23 -15.52
CA ALA A 250 -2.96 -7.88 -16.75
C ALA A 250 -3.84 -8.18 -17.98
N GLY A 251 -4.06 -7.17 -18.84
CA GLY A 251 -4.84 -7.31 -20.07
C GLY A 251 -6.34 -7.09 -19.94
N ALA A 252 -6.80 -6.49 -18.82
CA ALA A 252 -8.17 -6.00 -18.65
C ALA A 252 -8.41 -4.66 -19.38
#